data_AF-A0A329QRP1-F1
#
_entry.id   AF-A0A329QRP1-F1
#
_cell.length_a   1.000
_cell.length_b   1.000
_cell.length_c   1.000
_cell.angle_alpha   90.00
_cell.angle_beta   90.00
_cell.angle_gamma   90.00
#
_symmetry.space_group_name_H-M   'P 1'
#
loop_
_entity.id
_entity.type
_entity.pdbx_description
1 polymer ?
#
loop_
_entity_poly.entity_id
_entity_poly.type
_entity_poly.pdbx_seq_one_letter_code
_entity_poly.pdbx_strand_id
1 'polypeptide(L)'
;MWLHAGALHELAHRLAERGPAAVEDELAELEAVASAAGVSSVLLAIMGDGREPAIARQRAFAQVVARLNWPREITLPGSSQVPERPAGGRVATP
;
A
#
# COMPACT_ATOMS: atom_id res chain seq x y z
N MET A 1 13.73 8.71 12.42
CA MET A 1 12.70 7.67 12.18
C MET A 1 11.32 8.33 12.26
N TRP A 2 10.82 8.84 11.12
CA TRP A 2 9.61 9.67 10.99
C TRP A 2 8.42 8.92 10.35
N LEU A 3 8.42 7.59 10.38
CA LEU A 3 7.39 6.77 9.72
C LEU A 3 6.15 6.58 10.61
N HIS A 4 5.58 7.67 11.11
CA HIS A 4 4.26 7.64 11.72
C HIS A 4 3.22 8.19 10.74
N ALA A 5 1.98 7.69 10.83
CA ALA A 5 0.90 8.05 9.91
C ALA A 5 0.73 9.57 9.74
N GLY A 6 0.92 10.35 10.81
CA GLY A 6 0.85 11.81 10.77
C GLY A 6 1.92 12.47 9.88
N ALA A 7 3.16 11.98 9.88
CA ALA A 7 4.23 12.53 9.05
C ALA A 7 4.02 12.20 7.57
N LEU A 8 3.49 11.01 7.26
CA LEU A 8 3.12 10.64 5.90
C LEU A 8 1.94 11.47 5.38
N HIS A 9 0.98 11.79 6.25
CA HIS A 9 -0.14 12.68 5.91
C HIS A 9 0.32 14.11 5.61
N GLU A 10 1.20 14.67 6.46
CA GLU A 10 1.80 15.99 6.24
C GLU A 10 2.61 16.05 4.95
N LEU A 11 3.38 14.99 4.67
CA LEU A 11 4.16 14.91 3.45
C LEU A 11 3.27 14.78 2.20
N ALA A 12 2.16 14.04 2.29
CA ALA A 12 1.14 13.97 1.24
C ALA A 12 0.50 15.35 0.99
N HIS A 13 0.21 16.09 2.07
CA HIS A 13 -0.35 17.44 1.98
C HIS A 13 0.63 18.42 1.32
N ARG A 14 1.90 18.43 1.74
CA ARG A 14 2.94 19.27 1.13
C ARG A 14 3.19 18.90 -0.34
N LEU A 15 3.16 17.62 -0.70
CA LEU A 15 3.25 17.14 -2.07
C LEU A 15 2.06 17.63 -2.93
N ALA A 16 0.85 17.68 -2.37
CA ALA A 16 -0.34 18.15 -3.07
C ALA A 16 -0.34 19.68 -3.27
N GLU A 17 0.06 20.43 -2.25
CA GLU A 17 0.02 21.90 -2.25
C GLU A 17 1.21 22.55 -2.96
N ARG A 18 2.42 22.02 -2.73
CA ARG A 18 3.68 22.65 -3.17
C ARG A 18 4.40 21.86 -4.26
N GLY A 19 3.92 20.66 -4.55
CA GLY A 19 4.48 19.79 -5.56
C GLY A 19 5.75 19.03 -5.11
N PRO A 20 6.22 18.10 -5.95
CA PRO A 20 7.27 17.14 -5.61
C PRO A 20 8.64 17.75 -5.33
N ALA A 21 8.98 18.87 -5.97
CA ALA A 21 10.26 19.55 -5.71
C ALA A 21 10.35 20.13 -4.27
N ALA A 22 9.21 20.36 -3.62
CA ALA A 22 9.19 20.89 -2.25
C ALA A 22 9.39 19.82 -1.17
N VAL A 23 9.43 18.54 -1.55
CA VAL A 23 9.55 17.39 -0.65
C VAL A 23 10.57 16.37 -1.16
N GLU A 24 11.52 16.82 -1.99
CA GLU A 24 12.45 15.95 -2.73
C GLU A 24 13.36 15.16 -1.78
N ASP A 25 13.88 15.81 -0.73
CA ASP A 25 14.71 15.18 0.29
C ASP A 25 13.93 14.11 1.07
N GLU A 26 12.69 14.42 1.46
CA GLU A 26 11.87 13.46 2.20
C GLU A 26 11.33 12.32 1.30
N LEU A 27 11.18 12.56 -0.01
CA LEU A 27 10.89 11.52 -1.00
C LEU A 27 12.06 10.54 -1.15
N ALA A 28 13.30 11.02 -1.12
CA ALA A 28 14.49 10.16 -1.14
C ALA A 28 14.61 9.30 0.13
N GLU A 29 14.31 9.88 1.31
CA GLU A 29 14.24 9.09 2.55
C GLU A 29 13.12 8.04 2.50
N LEU A 30 11.94 8.41 1.98
CA LEU A 30 10.83 7.50 1.79
C LEU A 30 11.17 6.36 0.81
N GLU A 31 11.91 6.65 -0.25
CA GLU A 31 12.39 5.67 -1.22
C GLU A 31 13.31 4.63 -0.54
N ALA A 32 14.27 5.08 0.27
CA ALA A 32 15.17 4.19 0.99
C ALA A 32 14.39 3.24 1.93
N VAL A 33 13.40 3.76 2.66
CA VAL A 33 12.52 2.96 3.53
C VAL A 33 11.65 1.99 2.72
N ALA A 34 11.04 2.47 1.64
CA ALA A 34 10.15 1.69 0.79
C ALA A 34 10.89 0.54 0.09
N SER A 35 12.12 0.80 -0.36
CA SER A 35 13.02 -0.21 -0.91
C SER A 35 13.32 -1.31 0.12
N ALA A 36 13.68 -0.92 1.35
CA ALA A 36 13.91 -1.89 2.44
C ALA A 36 12.65 -2.69 2.82
N ALA A 37 11.46 -2.11 2.61
CA ALA A 37 10.18 -2.78 2.82
C ALA A 37 9.74 -3.69 1.65
N GLY A 38 10.48 -3.71 0.54
CA GLY A 38 10.18 -4.54 -0.64
C GLY A 38 9.15 -3.92 -1.60
N VAL A 39 8.97 -2.60 -1.57
CA VAL A 39 8.08 -1.89 -2.50
C VAL A 39 8.68 -1.93 -3.92
N SER A 40 7.82 -2.03 -4.94
CA SER A 40 8.21 -2.13 -6.34
C SER A 40 9.11 -0.98 -6.78
N SER A 41 10.27 -1.32 -7.36
CA SER A 41 11.24 -0.35 -7.92
C SER A 41 10.65 0.53 -9.01
N VAL A 42 9.62 0.05 -9.73
CA VAL A 42 8.90 0.84 -10.74
C VAL A 42 8.12 1.99 -10.10
N LEU A 43 7.52 1.76 -8.94
CA LEU A 43 6.77 2.82 -8.25
C LEU A 43 7.71 3.88 -7.67
N LEU A 44 8.88 3.45 -7.18
CA LEU A 44 9.93 4.36 -6.71
C LEU A 44 10.47 5.20 -7.86
N ALA A 45 10.76 4.58 -9.01
CA ALA A 45 11.20 5.29 -10.21
C ALA A 45 10.17 6.33 -10.69
N ILE A 46 8.88 5.97 -10.76
CA ILE A 46 7.83 6.92 -11.15
C ILE A 46 7.72 8.07 -10.15
N MET A 47 7.82 7.78 -8.84
CA MET A 47 7.70 8.77 -7.78
C MET A 47 8.86 9.78 -7.80
N GLY A 48 10.09 9.31 -8.03
CA GLY A 48 11.31 10.13 -8.05
C GLY A 48 11.62 10.81 -9.38
N ASP A 49 11.01 10.41 -10.50
CA ASP A 49 11.30 11.01 -11.81
C ASP A 49 10.62 12.38 -11.98
N GLY A 50 11.43 13.44 -11.99
CA GLY A 50 11.01 14.82 -12.24
C GLY A 50 10.26 15.04 -13.57
N ARG A 51 10.46 14.16 -14.55
CA ARG A 51 9.88 14.22 -15.90
C ARG A 51 8.50 13.59 -15.96
N GLU A 52 8.12 12.80 -14.96
CA GLU A 52 6.79 12.19 -14.87
C GLU A 52 5.72 13.23 -14.53
N PRO A 53 4.50 13.10 -15.09
CA PRO A 53 3.39 13.96 -14.75
C PRO A 53 3.14 13.98 -13.24
N ALA A 54 2.78 15.16 -12.70
CA ALA A 54 2.52 15.31 -11.25
C ALA A 54 1.49 14.29 -10.73
N ILE A 55 0.45 14.01 -11.53
CA ILE A 55 -0.59 13.01 -11.20
C ILE A 55 0.00 11.59 -11.11
N ALA A 56 0.95 11.23 -11.98
CA ALA A 56 1.59 9.91 -11.96
C ALA A 56 2.44 9.75 -10.69
N ARG A 57 3.23 10.78 -10.35
CA ARG A 57 4.02 10.85 -9.11
C ARG A 57 3.16 10.75 -7.85
N GLN A 58 2.07 11.50 -7.79
CA GLN A 58 1.12 11.45 -6.66
C GLN A 58 0.47 10.07 -6.51
N ARG A 59 0.09 9.42 -7.62
CA ARG A 59 -0.45 8.05 -7.60
C ARG A 59 0.57 7.03 -7.13
N ALA A 60 1.82 7.14 -7.61
CA ALA A 60 2.91 6.27 -7.17
C ALA A 60 3.18 6.45 -5.67
N PHE A 61 3.25 7.69 -5.20
CA PHE A 61 3.37 8.01 -3.78
C PHE A 61 2.25 7.39 -2.93
N ALA A 62 0.98 7.56 -3.33
CA ALA A 62 -0.15 6.98 -2.61
C ALA A 62 -0.05 5.44 -2.53
N GLN A 63 0.41 4.78 -3.59
CA GLN A 63 0.62 3.34 -3.60
C GLN A 63 1.80 2.87 -2.74
N VAL A 64 2.87 3.66 -2.64
CA VAL A 64 4.01 3.41 -1.74
C VAL A 64 3.54 3.51 -0.29
N VAL A 65 2.82 4.59 0.05
CA VAL A 65 2.27 4.81 1.40
C VAL A 65 1.28 3.71 1.78
N ALA A 66 0.41 3.27 0.87
CA ALA A 66 -0.54 2.20 1.13
C ALA A 66 0.16 0.85 1.41
N ARG A 67 1.27 0.56 0.72
CA ARG A 67 2.06 -0.66 0.94
C ARG A 67 2.87 -0.61 2.24
N LEU A 68 3.36 0.57 2.61
CA LEU A 68 4.10 0.79 3.86
C LEU A 68 3.19 0.76 5.09
N ASN A 69 1.97 1.27 4.99
CA ASN A 69 0.97 1.25 6.06
C ASN A 69 0.11 -0.02 6.04
N TRP A 70 0.32 -0.93 5.08
CA TRP A 70 -0.36 -2.22 5.10
C TRP A 70 0.14 -3.00 6.32
N PRO A 71 -0.71 -3.41 7.26
CA PRO A 71 -0.28 -4.28 8.33
C PRO A 71 0.32 -5.54 7.70
N ARG A 72 1.59 -5.84 8.02
CA ARG A 72 2.29 -7.06 7.57
C ARG A 72 1.61 -8.36 8.03
N GLU A 73 0.46 -8.29 8.69
CA GLU A 73 -0.36 -9.40 9.11
C GLU A 73 -1.70 -9.40 8.38
N ILE A 74 -1.76 -10.08 7.25
CA ILE A 74 -2.87 -11.01 7.02
C ILE A 74 -2.25 -12.35 6.64
N THR A 75 -1.59 -12.99 7.60
CA THR A 75 -1.59 -14.46 7.62
C THR A 75 -3.02 -14.84 7.96
N LEU A 76 -3.85 -15.19 6.96
CA LEU A 76 -5.14 -15.82 7.20
C LEU A 76 -4.87 -17.15 7.93
N PRO A 77 -5.21 -17.33 9.22
CA PRO A 77 -5.18 -18.64 9.84
C PRO A 77 -6.49 -19.33 9.43
N GLY A 78 -6.40 -20.33 8.56
CA GLY A 78 -7.45 -21.32 8.41
C GLY A 78 -8.55 -20.98 7.39
N SER A 79 -8.21 -20.96 6.11
CA SER A 79 -9.16 -21.41 5.08
C SER A 79 -9.15 -22.93 5.02
N SER A 80 -9.66 -23.58 6.06
CA SER A 80 -9.96 -25.01 6.03
C SER A 80 -11.09 -25.33 6.98
N GLN A 81 -12.29 -24.86 6.65
CA GLN A 81 -13.52 -25.50 7.09
C GLN A 81 -14.45 -25.56 5.87
N VAL A 82 -14.23 -26.61 5.07
CA VAL A 82 -15.29 -27.17 4.24
C VAL A 82 -16.39 -27.64 5.21
N PRO A 83 -17.63 -27.13 5.13
CA PRO A 83 -18.71 -27.74 5.90
C PRO A 83 -18.95 -29.13 5.30
N GLU A 84 -18.65 -30.17 6.08
CA GLU A 84 -19.06 -31.53 5.75
C GLU A 84 -20.58 -31.55 5.57
N ARG A 85 -21.01 -31.88 4.36
CA ARG A 85 -22.42 -32.09 4.01
C ARG A 85 -22.91 -33.31 4.80
N PRO A 86 -23.88 -33.21 5.72
CA PRO A 86 -24.45 -34.42 6.30
C PRO A 86 -25.24 -35.16 5.22
N ALA A 87 -24.79 -36.36 4.92
CA ALA A 87 -25.51 -37.31 4.10
C ALA A 87 -26.73 -37.85 4.86
N GLY A 88 -27.90 -37.81 4.23
CA GLY A 88 -29.01 -38.71 4.52
C GLY A 88 -30.21 -38.08 5.24
N GLY A 89 -31.41 -38.20 4.64
CA GLY A 89 -32.65 -37.89 5.35
C GLY A 89 -33.95 -37.78 4.56
N ARG A 90 -34.31 -38.81 3.79
CA ARG A 90 -35.68 -39.21 3.34
C ARG A 90 -36.58 -38.18 2.61
N VAL A 91 -36.84 -38.47 1.33
CA VAL A 91 -38.05 -38.04 0.60
C VAL A 91 -39.25 -38.82 1.15
N ALA A 92 -40.29 -38.11 1.56
CA ALA A 92 -41.62 -38.67 1.85
C ALA A 92 -42.57 -38.24 0.73
N THR A 93 -43.18 -39.20 0.04
CA THR A 93 -44.29 -39.03 -0.90
C THR A 93 -45.54 -39.63 -0.27
N PRO A 94 -46.69 -38.95 -0.30
CA PRO A 94 -47.98 -39.57 -0.56
C PRO A 94 -48.25 -39.67 -2.08
#